data_AF-A0A060C5K5-F1
#
_entry.id   AF-A0A060C5K5-F1
#
_cell.length_a   1.000
_cell.length_b   1.000
_cell.length_c   1.000
_cell.angle_alpha   90.00
_cell.angle_beta   90.00
_cell.angle_gamma   90.00
#
_symmetry.space_group_name_H-M   'P 1'
#
loop_
_entity.id
_entity.type
_entity.pdbx_description
1 polymer ?
#
loop_
_entity_poly.entity_id
_entity_poly.type
_entity_poly.pdbx_seq_one_letter_code
_entity_poly.pdbx_strand_id
1 'polypeptide(L)' 'MEPMESAPRRVLFVHAHPDDETLVTGGTIATLVARGDDVTVVTATRGERGEVIPQSL' A
#
# COMPACT_ATOMS: atom_id res chain seq x y z
N MET A 1 -21.70 24.40 9.83
CA MET A 1 -21.99 22.96 9.92
C MET A 1 -20.64 22.31 10.18
N GLU A 2 -20.40 21.86 11.41
CA GLU A 2 -19.16 21.16 11.76
C GLU A 2 -19.02 19.91 10.88
N PRO A 3 -17.84 19.59 10.33
CA PRO A 3 -17.66 18.35 9.61
C PRO A 3 -17.86 17.20 10.58
N MET A 4 -18.80 16.31 10.27
CA MET A 4 -18.97 15.07 11.03
C MET A 4 -17.73 14.20 10.78
N GLU A 5 -16.91 14.00 11.81
CA GLU A 5 -15.80 13.04 11.77
C GLU A 5 -16.36 11.66 11.40
N SER A 6 -16.07 11.19 10.19
CA SER A 6 -16.43 9.83 9.79
C SER A 6 -15.46 8.86 10.47
N ALA A 7 -15.99 7.80 11.08
CA ALA A 7 -15.18 6.74 11.66
C ALA A 7 -14.11 6.23 10.67
N PRO A 8 -12.91 5.85 11.16
CA PRO A 8 -11.81 5.40 10.32
C PRO A 8 -12.23 4.21 9.45
N ARG A 9 -11.91 4.27 8.16
CA ARG A 9 -12.24 3.18 7.23
C ARG A 9 -11.23 2.04 7.38
N ARG A 10 -11.65 0.83 7.01
CA ARG A 10 -10.77 -0.32 6.84
C ARG A 10 -10.61 -0.61 5.36
N VAL A 11 -9.38 -0.58 4.86
CA VAL A 11 -9.08 -0.73 3.42
C VAL A 11 -8.04 -1.83 3.23
N LEU A 12 -8.32 -2.75 2.32
CA LEU A 12 -7.43 -3.86 1.95
C LEU A 12 -6.91 -3.63 0.53
N PHE A 13 -5.60 -3.54 0.39
CA PHE A 13 -4.90 -3.55 -0.90
C PHE A 13 -4.33 -4.94 -1.15
N VAL A 14 -4.61 -5.51 -2.33
CA VAL A 14 -4.10 -6.83 -2.72
C VAL A 14 -3.25 -6.67 -3.96
N HIS A 15 -1.99 -7.05 -3.86
CA HIS A 15 -0.98 -6.91 -4.90
C HIS A 15 -0.32 -8.25 -5.21
N ALA A 16 0.26 -8.37 -6.41
CA ALA A 16 0.84 -9.62 -6.87
C ALA A 16 2.23 -9.84 -6.27
N HIS A 17 3.09 -8.84 -6.36
CA HIS A 17 4.51 -8.92 -5.99
C HIS A 17 4.88 -7.86 -4.95
N PRO A 18 6.01 -8.05 -4.22
CA PRO A 18 6.53 -7.02 -3.33
C PRO A 18 7.04 -5.84 -4.16
N ASP A 19 6.50 -4.64 -3.94
CA ASP A 19 6.77 -3.34 -4.61
C ASP A 19 5.54 -2.74 -5.32
N ASP A 20 4.65 -3.58 -5.84
CA ASP A 20 3.41 -3.20 -6.52
C ASP A 20 2.58 -2.21 -5.67
N GLU A 21 2.53 -2.41 -4.35
CA GLU A 21 1.76 -1.54 -3.43
C GLU A 21 2.31 -0.12 -3.41
N THR A 22 3.63 0.02 -3.49
CA THR A 22 4.33 1.30 -3.50
C THR A 22 4.25 1.95 -4.87
N LEU A 23 4.49 1.19 -5.94
CA LEU A 23 4.53 1.69 -7.32
C LEU A 23 3.16 2.15 -7.82
N VAL A 24 2.11 1.39 -7.54
CA VAL A 24 0.77 1.64 -8.10
C VAL A 24 -0.09 2.46 -7.14
N THR A 25 0.02 2.21 -5.83
CA THR A 25 -0.93 2.74 -4.84
C THR A 25 -0.29 3.48 -3.67
N GLY A 26 1.04 3.68 -3.66
CA GLY A 26 1.75 4.19 -2.50
C GLY A 26 1.23 5.55 -2.01
N GLY A 27 0.96 6.47 -2.94
CA GLY A 27 0.38 7.78 -2.59
C GLY A 27 -1.03 7.69 -2.00
N THR A 28 -1.85 6.75 -2.49
CA THR A 28 -3.19 6.51 -1.96
C THR A 28 -3.12 5.89 -0.56
N ILE A 29 -2.26 4.88 -0.36
CA ILE A 29 -2.02 4.27 0.94
C ILE A 29 -1.57 5.33 1.95
N ALA A 30 -0.57 6.14 1.61
CA ALA A 30 -0.09 7.22 2.46
C ALA A 30 -1.19 8.22 2.83
N THR A 31 -2.05 8.57 1.88
CA THR A 31 -3.19 9.48 2.12
C THR A 31 -4.21 8.89 3.09
N LEU A 32 -4.54 7.61 2.95
CA LEU A 32 -5.48 6.92 3.83
C LEU A 32 -4.94 6.79 5.26
N VAL A 33 -3.67 6.38 5.39
CA VAL A 33 -2.98 6.30 6.69
C VAL A 33 -2.92 7.68 7.35
N ALA A 34 -2.57 8.74 6.60
CA ALA A 34 -2.53 10.11 7.13
C ALA A 34 -3.90 10.63 7.57
N ARG A 35 -5.00 10.14 6.97
CA ARG A 35 -6.37 10.42 7.40
C ARG A 35 -6.78 9.63 8.66
N GLY A 36 -5.98 8.67 9.10
CA GLY A 36 -6.27 7.80 10.24
C GLY A 36 -7.08 6.56 9.89
N ASP A 37 -7.18 6.19 8.60
CA ASP A 37 -7.78 4.91 8.22
C ASP A 37 -6.86 3.74 8.56
N ASP A 38 -7.47 2.57 8.78
CA ASP A 38 -6.77 1.31 8.96
C ASP A 38 -6.55 0.65 7.59
N VAL A 39 -5.27 0.48 7.23
CA VAL A 39 -4.85 -0.02 5.92
C VAL A 39 -4.07 -1.31 6.09
N THR A 40 -4.51 -2.36 5.41
CA THR A 40 -3.80 -3.64 5.30
C THR A 40 -3.37 -3.85 3.86
N VAL A 41 -2.12 -4.32 3.66
CA VAL A 41 -1.59 -4.75 2.37
C VAL A 41 -1.40 -6.26 2.39
N VAL A 42 -1.88 -6.92 1.34
CA VAL A 42 -1.62 -8.34 1.07
C VAL A 42 -0.80 -8.44 -0.20
N THR A 43 0.36 -9.07 -0.10
CA THR A 43 1.20 -9.42 -1.23
C THR A 43 1.06 -10.92 -1.50
N ALA A 44 0.61 -11.28 -2.70
CA ALA A 44 0.25 -12.66 -3.03
C ALA A 44 1.47 -13.59 -3.17
N THR A 45 2.62 -13.06 -3.57
CA THR A 45 3.87 -13.81 -3.79
C THR A 45 5.04 -13.20 -3.03
N ARG A 46 6.16 -13.92 -2.94
CA ARG A 46 7.40 -13.38 -2.35
C ARG A 46 8.35 -12.81 -3.40
N GLY A 47 7.95 -12.77 -4.67
CA GLY A 47 8.80 -12.32 -5.76
C GLY A 47 9.95 -13.27 -6.08
N GLU A 48 9.75 -14.59 -5.93
CA GLU A 48 10.80 -15.61 -6.09
C GLU A 48 11.43 -15.66 -7.50
N ARG A 49 10.79 -15.02 -8.48
CA ARG A 49 11.25 -14.89 -9.87
C ARG A 49 11.73 -13.47 -10.22
N GLY A 50 11.80 -12.57 -9.24
CA GLY A 50 12.36 -11.23 -9.42
C GLY A 50 13.86 -11.27 -9.65
N GLU A 51 14.38 -10.26 -10.34
CA GLU A 51 15.81 -10.05 -10.53
C GLU A 51 16.41 -9.25 -9.37
N VAL A 52 17.68 -9.50 -9.05
CA VAL A 52 18.44 -8.67 -8.12
C VAL A 52 19.24 -7.65 -8.93
N ILE A 53 18.99 -6.37 -8.69
CA ILE A 53 19.77 -5.29 -9.33
C ILE A 53 21.18 -5.28 -8.72
N PRO A 54 22.25 -5.49 -9.51
CA PRO A 54 23.63 -5.43 -9.03
C PRO A 54 23.99 -4.02 -8.54
N GLN A 55 24.90 -3.91 -7.56
CA GLN A 55 25.38 -2.62 -7.07
C GLN A 55 26.13 -1.77 -8.10
N SER A 56 26.61 -2.39 -9.18
CA SER A 56 27.34 -1.71 -10.26
C SER A 56 26.42 -1.06 -11.30
N LEU A 57 25.11 -1.26 -11.17
CA LEU A 57 24.08 -0.65 -12.00
C LEU A 57 23.58 0.65 -11.37
#